data_AF-A0A844WAK9-F1
#
_entry.id   AF-A0A844WAK9-F1
#
_cell.length_a   1.000
_cell.length_b   1.000
_cell.length_c   1.000
_cell.angle_alpha   90.00
_cell.angle_beta   90.00
_cell.angle_gamma   90.00
#
_symmetry.space_group_name_H-M   'P 1'
#
loop_
_entity.id
_entity.type
_entity.pdbx_description
1 polymer ?
#
loop_
_entity_poly.entity_id
_entity_poly.type
_entity_poly.pdbx_seq_one_letter_code
_entity_poly.pdbx_strand_id
1 'polypeptide(L)'
;MRIAILGAGSLGCVFGGLLAEAGHEVLLVNRNRALVDRLNANGLTLDLGQAGRRVIGVRADTTCAPDAPVDLLIVLVKSFDTAAALSGARSAIGPDTLLLSLQNGMGHEELMAPFATPDRVLLGKTYVGGTMTEPGVVIGGTAGRQTFIGPAEGEVTGRMRAVADAFTGAGLACEASARIRDLAWNKLLVNISTSGLSALTGLSYGPLYAVPEVEECARAAVAEGIAVARAAGARLDFTDPGQPWAMAADGLPSGFKASMLQSLERGRRTEIDFIHGAVVRYGAQHDIATPVNATLVAAVKGLEHRITTEATMAETIPELYFDEVETGATGTSPKVTMTSEMIMSYADLTGDHTPVHTDEEFARQSSFGQRVAHGLLGLSLTDGLKTQADLRFVPGMSLGWEWDFKLPIAIGDELFCRFTVESKRETSKGGWGILRIASELVNQRGEVVQTGVHKLMIPMKSTAAA
;
A
#
# COMPACT_ATOMS: atom_id res chain seq x y z
N MET A 1 29.74 -10.69 -11.49
CA MET A 1 29.64 -9.31 -10.97
C MET A 1 29.19 -9.35 -9.52
N ARG A 2 29.56 -8.34 -8.73
CA ARG A 2 29.01 -8.04 -7.40
C ARG A 2 27.81 -7.12 -7.55
N ILE A 3 26.66 -7.53 -7.03
CA ILE A 3 25.38 -6.85 -7.24
C ILE A 3 24.67 -6.67 -5.90
N ALA A 4 24.26 -5.44 -5.59
CA ALA A 4 23.36 -5.16 -4.47
C ALA A 4 21.96 -4.82 -4.98
N ILE A 5 20.92 -5.45 -4.41
CA ILE A 5 19.52 -5.13 -4.68
C ILE A 5 18.95 -4.36 -3.48
N LEU A 6 18.83 -3.03 -3.61
CA LEU A 6 18.16 -2.21 -2.61
C LEU A 6 16.65 -2.33 -2.78
N GLY A 7 16.02 -3.15 -1.94
CA GLY A 7 14.58 -3.42 -1.98
C GLY A 7 14.29 -4.82 -2.49
N ALA A 8 14.57 -5.83 -1.67
CA ALA A 8 14.20 -7.23 -1.93
C ALA A 8 12.72 -7.50 -1.63
N GLY A 9 11.84 -6.78 -2.33
CA GLY A 9 10.42 -7.14 -2.47
C GLY A 9 10.23 -8.18 -3.57
N SER A 10 9.02 -8.30 -4.13
CA SER A 10 8.74 -9.28 -5.19
C SER A 10 9.69 -9.16 -6.39
N LEU A 11 9.77 -7.97 -7.00
CA LEU A 11 10.60 -7.75 -8.19
C LEU A 11 12.10 -7.85 -7.88
N GLY A 12 12.53 -7.33 -6.73
CA GLY A 12 13.92 -7.44 -6.28
C GLY A 12 14.36 -8.88 -6.05
N CYS A 13 13.46 -9.72 -5.54
CA CYS A 13 13.72 -11.16 -5.41
C CYS A 13 13.79 -11.86 -6.78
N VAL A 14 12.92 -11.54 -7.74
CA VAL A 14 13.01 -12.13 -9.10
C VAL A 14 14.37 -11.79 -9.74
N PHE A 15 14.76 -10.51 -9.76
CA PHE A 15 16.03 -10.08 -10.34
C PHE A 15 17.23 -10.65 -9.58
N GLY A 16 17.29 -10.44 -8.26
CA GLY A 16 18.42 -10.88 -7.46
C GLY A 16 18.55 -12.40 -7.38
N GLY A 17 17.43 -13.13 -7.37
CA GLY A 17 17.42 -14.60 -7.43
C GLY A 17 18.00 -15.13 -8.74
N LEU A 18 17.52 -14.64 -9.87
CA LEU A 18 18.00 -15.08 -11.19
C LEU A 18 19.47 -14.71 -11.42
N LEU A 19 19.89 -13.52 -10.98
CA LEU A 19 21.30 -13.11 -11.05
C LEU A 19 22.19 -13.98 -10.15
N ALA A 20 21.73 -14.34 -8.94
CA ALA A 20 22.45 -15.24 -8.05
C ALA A 20 22.58 -16.65 -8.64
N GLU A 21 21.50 -17.18 -9.22
CA GLU A 21 21.49 -18.48 -9.89
C GLU A 21 22.43 -18.53 -11.10
N ALA A 22 22.58 -17.41 -11.82
CA ALA A 22 23.56 -17.26 -12.89
C ALA A 22 25.02 -17.11 -12.42
N GLY A 23 25.27 -17.20 -11.10
CA GLY A 23 26.62 -17.19 -10.51
C GLY A 23 27.16 -15.80 -10.16
N HIS A 24 26.31 -14.76 -10.15
CA HIS A 24 26.72 -13.44 -9.66
C HIS A 24 26.72 -13.39 -8.12
N GLU A 25 27.59 -12.57 -7.54
CA GLU A 25 27.62 -12.33 -6.10
C GLU A 25 26.54 -11.31 -5.74
N VAL A 26 25.38 -11.78 -5.27
CA VAL A 26 24.20 -10.94 -5.02
C VAL A 26 23.94 -10.75 -3.52
N LEU A 27 23.75 -9.50 -3.12
CA LEU A 27 23.24 -9.11 -1.81
C LEU A 27 21.83 -8.53 -1.94
N LEU A 28 20.84 -9.22 -1.36
CA LEU A 28 19.46 -8.75 -1.25
C LEU A 28 19.29 -7.88 0.00
N VAL A 29 18.77 -6.66 -0.14
CA VAL A 29 18.59 -5.75 1.01
C VAL A 29 17.11 -5.49 1.27
N ASN A 30 16.64 -5.77 2.49
CA ASN A 30 15.28 -5.48 2.92
C ASN A 30 15.21 -5.18 4.43
N ARG A 31 14.48 -4.13 4.84
CA ARG A 31 14.34 -3.74 6.25
C ARG A 31 13.59 -4.79 7.10
N ASN A 32 12.78 -5.65 6.49
CA ASN A 32 12.04 -6.68 7.20
C ASN A 32 12.97 -7.83 7.63
N ARG A 33 13.33 -7.85 8.93
CA ARG A 33 14.18 -8.88 9.55
C ARG A 33 13.67 -10.30 9.31
N ALA A 34 12.37 -10.55 9.49
CA ALA A 34 11.80 -11.88 9.33
C ALA A 34 11.95 -12.41 7.89
N LEU A 35 11.82 -11.53 6.89
CA LEU A 35 12.08 -11.89 5.49
C LEU A 35 13.56 -12.19 5.25
N VAL A 36 14.46 -11.34 5.77
CA VAL A 36 15.92 -11.52 5.65
C VAL A 36 16.36 -12.86 6.25
N ASP A 37 15.89 -13.15 7.47
CA ASP A 37 16.24 -14.38 8.18
C ASP A 37 15.73 -15.62 7.43
N ARG A 38 14.49 -15.56 6.89
CA ARG A 38 13.96 -16.62 6.02
C ARG A 38 14.85 -16.82 4.80
N LEU A 39 15.18 -15.75 4.08
CA LEU A 39 15.97 -15.83 2.84
C LEU A 39 17.34 -16.47 3.10
N ASN A 40 18.00 -16.14 4.21
CA ASN A 40 19.29 -16.73 4.57
C ASN A 40 19.17 -18.20 5.02
N ALA A 41 18.12 -18.55 5.76
CA ALA A 41 17.95 -19.91 6.29
C ALA A 41 17.45 -20.92 5.24
N ASN A 42 16.55 -20.50 4.34
CA ASN A 42 15.81 -21.37 3.45
C ASN A 42 16.00 -21.04 1.96
N GLY A 43 16.84 -20.05 1.63
CA GLY A 43 17.02 -19.51 0.27
C GLY A 43 15.82 -18.68 -0.20
N LEU A 44 15.79 -18.36 -1.49
CA LEU A 44 14.65 -17.78 -2.18
C LEU A 44 13.93 -18.87 -2.98
N THR A 45 12.64 -19.06 -2.74
CA THR A 45 11.81 -19.92 -3.61
C THR A 45 11.25 -19.08 -4.75
N LEU A 46 11.63 -19.42 -5.98
CA LEU A 46 11.17 -18.74 -7.19
C LEU A 46 10.36 -19.71 -8.05
N ASP A 47 9.13 -19.33 -8.37
CA ASP A 47 8.22 -20.05 -9.27
C ASP A 47 8.04 -19.25 -10.56
N LEU A 48 8.47 -19.81 -11.68
CA LEU A 48 8.39 -19.18 -13.00
C LEU A 48 7.32 -19.84 -13.89
N GLY A 49 6.29 -20.43 -13.27
CA GLY A 49 5.20 -21.11 -13.97
C GLY A 49 5.72 -22.30 -14.78
N GLN A 50 5.62 -22.22 -16.11
CA GLN A 50 6.08 -23.30 -17.00
C GLN A 50 7.58 -23.59 -16.91
N ALA A 51 8.40 -22.60 -16.51
CA ALA A 51 9.84 -22.81 -16.28
C ALA A 51 10.16 -23.46 -14.91
N GLY A 52 9.12 -23.77 -14.13
CA GLY A 52 9.20 -24.54 -12.89
C GLY A 52 9.45 -23.71 -11.64
N ARG A 53 9.32 -24.39 -10.50
CA ARG A 53 9.59 -23.89 -9.15
C ARG A 53 10.91 -24.42 -8.63
N ARG A 54 11.77 -23.53 -8.11
CA ARG A 54 13.09 -23.89 -7.58
C ARG A 54 13.49 -23.03 -6.38
N VAL A 55 14.47 -23.51 -5.63
CA VAL A 55 15.04 -22.79 -4.47
C VAL A 55 16.46 -22.36 -4.81
N ILE A 56 16.71 -21.06 -4.68
CA ILE A 56 17.97 -20.40 -5.02
C ILE A 56 18.64 -19.95 -3.73
N GLY A 57 19.91 -20.34 -3.53
CA GLY A 57 20.70 -19.82 -2.41
C GLY A 57 21.01 -18.34 -2.62
N VAL A 58 20.67 -17.50 -1.64
CA VAL A 58 20.87 -16.04 -1.71
C VAL A 58 21.41 -15.52 -0.39
N ARG A 59 22.17 -14.42 -0.43
CA ARG A 59 22.55 -13.65 0.76
C ARG A 59 21.59 -12.48 0.90
N ALA A 60 21.01 -12.31 2.08
CA ALA A 60 20.14 -11.19 2.41
C ALA A 60 20.60 -10.47 3.68
N ASP A 61 20.37 -9.16 3.75
CA ASP A 61 20.64 -8.35 4.94
C ASP A 61 19.62 -7.22 5.08
N THR A 62 19.45 -6.74 6.31
CA THR A 62 18.71 -5.52 6.63
C THR A 62 19.44 -4.23 6.27
N THR A 63 20.76 -4.32 6.09
CA THR A 63 21.63 -3.18 5.79
C THR A 63 22.47 -3.47 4.55
N CYS A 64 22.77 -2.45 3.76
CA CYS A 64 23.62 -2.61 2.57
C CYS A 64 25.08 -2.33 2.92
N ALA A 65 25.74 -3.33 3.51
CA ALA A 65 27.14 -3.24 3.95
C ALA A 65 27.96 -4.43 3.43
N PRO A 66 28.23 -4.49 2.11
CA PRO A 66 29.12 -5.52 1.55
C PRO A 66 30.58 -5.27 1.97
N ASP A 67 31.41 -6.32 1.91
CA ASP A 67 32.83 -6.26 2.30
C ASP A 67 33.69 -5.39 1.37
N ALA A 68 33.17 -5.07 0.18
CA ALA A 68 33.76 -4.15 -0.79
C ALA A 68 32.64 -3.51 -1.64
N PRO A 69 32.91 -2.37 -2.31
CA PRO A 69 31.98 -1.79 -3.26
C PRO A 69 31.50 -2.76 -4.34
N VAL A 70 30.25 -2.60 -4.77
CA VAL A 70 29.63 -3.46 -5.79
C VAL A 70 29.84 -2.90 -7.19
N ASP A 71 29.80 -3.77 -8.21
CA ASP A 71 29.85 -3.35 -9.61
C ASP A 71 28.54 -2.65 -10.02
N LEU A 72 27.41 -3.17 -9.50
CA LEU A 72 26.06 -2.71 -9.82
C LEU A 72 25.19 -2.66 -8.55
N LEU A 73 24.54 -1.53 -8.32
CA LEU A 73 23.53 -1.37 -7.29
C LEU A 73 22.19 -1.07 -7.95
N ILE A 74 21.23 -1.98 -7.76
CA ILE A 74 19.88 -1.90 -8.34
C ILE A 74 18.91 -1.37 -7.28
N VAL A 75 18.24 -0.27 -7.59
CA VAL A 75 17.25 0.38 -6.72
C VAL A 75 15.85 -0.09 -7.09
N LEU A 76 15.19 -0.75 -6.13
CA LEU A 76 13.84 -1.34 -6.23
C LEU A 76 12.98 -1.10 -4.97
N VAL A 77 13.43 -0.22 -4.06
CA VAL A 77 12.58 0.32 -2.99
C VAL A 77 11.41 1.13 -3.59
N LYS A 78 10.47 1.59 -2.75
CA LYS A 78 9.49 2.57 -3.21
C LYS A 78 10.20 3.89 -3.55
N SER A 79 9.71 4.59 -4.57
CA SER A 79 10.39 5.77 -5.12
C SER A 79 10.71 6.85 -4.07
N PHE A 80 9.83 7.04 -3.08
CA PHE A 80 10.04 7.98 -1.97
C PHE A 80 11.08 7.53 -0.92
N ASP A 81 11.49 6.26 -0.92
CA ASP A 81 12.53 5.71 -0.03
C ASP A 81 13.93 5.73 -0.68
N THR A 82 14.04 6.05 -1.97
CA THR A 82 15.30 5.92 -2.75
C THR A 82 16.47 6.68 -2.12
N ALA A 83 16.30 7.96 -1.76
CA ALA A 83 17.38 8.77 -1.20
C ALA A 83 17.87 8.24 0.16
N ALA A 84 16.96 7.80 1.03
CA ALA A 84 17.29 7.21 2.32
C ALA A 84 17.97 5.84 2.15
N ALA A 85 17.49 5.01 1.22
CA ALA A 85 18.09 3.72 0.91
C ALA A 85 19.53 3.85 0.38
N LEU A 86 19.77 4.78 -0.55
CA LEU A 86 21.11 5.06 -1.08
C LEU A 86 22.04 5.64 -0.01
N SER A 87 21.52 6.51 0.88
CA SER A 87 22.28 7.02 2.02
C SER A 87 22.74 5.90 2.97
N GLY A 88 21.87 4.92 3.23
CA GLY A 88 22.20 3.74 4.02
C GLY A 88 23.09 2.72 3.30
N ALA A 89 23.34 2.89 2.01
CA ALA A 89 24.14 2.00 1.17
C ALA A 89 25.46 2.61 0.71
N ARG A 90 25.89 3.75 1.27
CA ARG A 90 27.10 4.47 0.83
C ARG A 90 28.36 3.60 0.80
N SER A 91 28.52 2.67 1.73
CA SER A 91 29.66 1.74 1.77
C SER A 91 29.71 0.80 0.56
N ALA A 92 28.58 0.55 -0.09
CA ALA A 92 28.50 -0.27 -1.29
C ALA A 92 28.84 0.51 -2.58
N ILE A 93 28.88 1.85 -2.53
CA ILE A 93 29.02 2.72 -3.71
C ILE A 93 30.47 3.20 -3.82
N GLY A 94 31.22 2.58 -4.73
CA GLY A 94 32.59 2.94 -5.09
C GLY A 94 32.67 3.86 -6.30
N PRO A 95 33.90 4.21 -6.74
CA PRO A 95 34.11 5.06 -7.92
C PRO A 95 33.60 4.42 -9.22
N ASP A 96 33.56 3.09 -9.29
CA ASP A 96 33.12 2.33 -10.46
C ASP A 96 31.76 1.65 -10.29
N THR A 97 31.01 1.95 -9.23
CA THR A 97 29.66 1.39 -9.04
C THR A 97 28.67 2.05 -10.00
N LEU A 98 27.92 1.25 -10.75
CA LEU A 98 26.75 1.71 -11.50
C LEU A 98 25.52 1.70 -10.60
N LEU A 99 24.71 2.76 -10.66
CA LEU A 99 23.41 2.84 -9.98
C LEU A 99 22.31 2.66 -11.02
N LEU A 100 21.48 1.65 -10.88
CA LEU A 100 20.37 1.36 -11.80
C LEU A 100 19.04 1.45 -11.07
N SER A 101 18.14 2.34 -11.49
CA SER A 101 16.75 2.29 -11.05
C SER A 101 15.89 1.48 -12.03
N LEU A 102 15.21 0.46 -11.51
CA LEU A 102 14.15 -0.27 -12.23
C LEU A 102 12.74 0.13 -11.74
N GLN A 103 12.65 1.25 -11.01
CA GLN A 103 11.42 1.72 -10.39
C GLN A 103 10.45 2.26 -11.44
N ASN A 104 9.15 2.19 -11.11
CA ASN A 104 8.11 2.85 -11.90
C ASN A 104 8.15 4.37 -11.65
N GLY A 105 7.70 5.14 -12.65
CA GLY A 105 7.77 6.60 -12.61
C GLY A 105 9.05 7.17 -13.20
N MET A 106 9.28 8.46 -12.95
CA MET A 106 10.42 9.25 -13.43
C MET A 106 10.98 10.19 -12.35
N GLY A 107 12.23 10.65 -12.53
CA GLY A 107 12.95 11.52 -11.60
C GLY A 107 13.87 10.78 -10.62
N HIS A 108 14.12 9.49 -10.83
CA HIS A 108 15.03 8.72 -9.96
C HIS A 108 16.50 9.08 -10.21
N GLU A 109 16.83 9.54 -11.41
CA GLU A 109 18.14 10.07 -11.78
C GLU A 109 18.55 11.24 -10.88
N GLU A 110 17.62 12.15 -10.57
CA GLU A 110 17.82 13.29 -9.67
C GLU A 110 18.11 12.81 -8.23
N LEU A 111 17.44 11.73 -7.80
CA LEU A 111 17.67 11.13 -6.48
C LEU A 111 18.98 10.34 -6.38
N MET A 112 19.50 9.84 -7.52
CA MET A 112 20.76 9.10 -7.60
C MET A 112 21.97 10.01 -7.82
N ALA A 113 21.79 11.21 -8.41
CA ALA A 113 22.86 12.16 -8.71
C ALA A 113 23.77 12.51 -7.51
N PRO A 114 23.29 12.59 -6.25
CA PRO A 114 24.18 12.83 -5.10
C PRO A 114 25.13 11.68 -4.76
N PHE A 115 24.97 10.51 -5.40
CA PHE A 115 25.70 9.28 -5.07
C PHE A 115 26.59 8.78 -6.21
N ALA A 116 26.30 9.15 -7.46
CA ALA A 116 27.09 8.78 -8.61
C ALA A 116 27.06 9.87 -9.69
N THR A 117 28.13 9.94 -10.47
CA THR A 117 28.22 10.84 -11.63
C THR A 117 27.24 10.40 -12.74
N PRO A 118 26.78 11.31 -13.61
CA PRO A 118 25.76 10.99 -14.62
C PRO A 118 26.07 9.77 -15.50
N ASP A 119 27.34 9.54 -15.83
CA ASP A 119 27.81 8.38 -16.62
C ASP A 119 27.66 7.03 -15.89
N ARG A 120 27.41 7.06 -14.58
CA ARG A 120 27.19 5.89 -13.71
C ARG A 120 25.75 5.72 -13.26
N VAL A 121 24.84 6.61 -13.67
CA VAL A 121 23.42 6.55 -13.36
C VAL A 121 22.65 5.99 -14.54
N LEU A 122 22.01 4.85 -14.33
CA LEU A 122 21.19 4.16 -15.30
C LEU A 122 19.72 4.23 -14.89
N LEU A 123 18.87 4.44 -15.89
CA LEU A 123 17.45 4.20 -15.80
C LEU A 123 17.15 2.85 -16.44
N GLY A 124 16.13 2.17 -15.96
CA GLY A 124 15.64 0.98 -16.61
C GLY A 124 14.14 0.83 -16.49
N LYS A 125 13.56 0.15 -17.47
CA LYS A 125 12.14 -0.15 -17.57
C LYS A 125 11.99 -1.62 -17.86
N THR A 126 11.35 -2.30 -16.91
CA THR A 126 11.09 -3.73 -17.01
C THR A 126 9.60 -4.01 -17.12
N TYR A 127 9.28 -5.02 -17.92
CA TYR A 127 7.96 -5.65 -18.00
C TYR A 127 7.91 -6.98 -17.23
N VAL A 128 8.99 -7.34 -16.54
CA VAL A 128 9.03 -8.49 -15.65
C VAL A 128 8.12 -8.23 -14.44
N GLY A 129 7.29 -9.21 -14.13
CA GLY A 129 6.40 -9.20 -12.97
C GLY A 129 6.92 -10.08 -11.84
N GLY A 130 6.46 -9.80 -10.63
CA GLY A 130 6.70 -10.65 -9.48
C GLY A 130 5.67 -10.44 -8.39
N THR A 131 5.18 -11.52 -7.81
CA THR A 131 4.29 -11.51 -6.65
C THR A 131 4.88 -12.38 -5.56
N MET A 132 5.24 -11.75 -4.44
CA MET A 132 5.63 -12.46 -3.22
C MET A 132 4.35 -12.96 -2.54
N THR A 133 4.16 -14.28 -2.54
CA THR A 133 2.99 -14.92 -1.92
C THR A 133 3.21 -15.18 -0.44
N GLU A 134 4.45 -15.43 -0.05
CA GLU A 134 4.90 -15.65 1.32
C GLU A 134 6.32 -15.08 1.48
N PRO A 135 6.82 -14.85 2.71
CA PRO A 135 8.21 -14.44 2.92
C PRO A 135 9.20 -15.36 2.20
N GLY A 136 9.91 -14.82 1.22
CA GLY A 136 10.89 -15.54 0.39
C GLY A 136 10.30 -16.55 -0.60
N VAL A 137 9.00 -16.50 -0.89
CA VAL A 137 8.34 -17.27 -1.97
C VAL A 137 7.75 -16.31 -2.98
N VAL A 138 8.25 -16.34 -4.21
CA VAL A 138 7.89 -15.40 -5.26
C VAL A 138 7.48 -16.13 -6.53
N ILE A 139 6.32 -15.77 -7.05
CA ILE A 139 5.89 -16.13 -8.41
C ILE A 139 6.41 -15.03 -9.34
N GLY A 140 7.33 -15.37 -10.25
CA GLY A 140 7.94 -14.45 -11.21
C GLY A 140 7.36 -14.63 -12.62
N GLY A 141 7.22 -13.52 -13.33
CA GLY A 141 6.77 -13.50 -14.73
C GLY A 141 7.84 -12.92 -15.64
N THR A 142 8.71 -13.78 -16.19
CA THR A 142 9.84 -13.38 -17.05
C THR A 142 9.64 -13.74 -18.53
N ALA A 143 8.90 -14.80 -18.84
CA ALA A 143 8.72 -15.28 -20.21
C ALA A 143 8.06 -14.22 -21.11
N GLY A 144 8.72 -13.91 -22.24
CA GLY A 144 8.25 -12.90 -23.20
C GLY A 144 8.27 -11.46 -22.67
N ARG A 145 8.90 -11.20 -21.52
CA ARG A 145 8.99 -9.87 -20.92
C ARG A 145 10.38 -9.30 -21.12
N GLN A 146 10.44 -8.06 -21.61
CA GLN A 146 11.69 -7.37 -21.88
C GLN A 146 12.05 -6.41 -20.74
N THR A 147 13.34 -6.17 -20.58
CA THR A 147 13.90 -5.11 -19.74
C THR A 147 14.80 -4.23 -20.61
N PHE A 148 14.65 -2.92 -20.49
CA PHE A 148 15.53 -1.97 -21.12
C PHE A 148 16.28 -1.22 -20.05
N ILE A 149 17.58 -1.00 -20.25
CA ILE A 149 18.40 -0.15 -19.40
C ILE A 149 19.13 0.86 -20.27
N GLY A 150 19.47 2.01 -19.72
CA GLY A 150 20.21 3.02 -20.47
C GLY A 150 20.72 4.14 -19.58
N PRO A 151 21.60 4.99 -20.13
CA PRO A 151 22.09 6.15 -19.41
C PRO A 151 20.93 7.09 -19.07
N ALA A 152 20.98 7.71 -17.89
CA ALA A 152 20.14 8.87 -17.61
C ALA A 152 20.49 10.02 -18.56
N GLU A 153 21.78 10.20 -18.88
CA GLU A 153 22.31 11.18 -19.83
C GLU A 153 23.52 10.61 -20.57
N GLY A 154 23.67 10.96 -21.86
CA GLY A 154 24.79 10.52 -22.70
C GLY A 154 24.53 9.23 -23.47
N GLU A 155 25.61 8.52 -23.78
CA GLU A 155 25.62 7.36 -24.68
C GLU A 155 25.71 6.02 -23.93
N VAL A 156 25.24 4.95 -24.57
CA VAL A 156 25.38 3.59 -24.03
C VAL A 156 26.85 3.19 -24.00
N THR A 157 27.39 2.94 -22.81
CA THR A 157 28.78 2.52 -22.61
C THR A 157 28.93 0.99 -22.63
N GLY A 158 30.17 0.51 -22.78
CA GLY A 158 30.48 -0.93 -22.68
C GLY A 158 30.10 -1.53 -21.32
N ARG A 159 30.20 -0.76 -20.23
CA ARG A 159 29.78 -1.18 -18.89
C ARG A 159 28.26 -1.39 -18.80
N MET A 160 27.47 -0.53 -19.46
CA MET A 160 26.01 -0.68 -19.52
C MET A 160 25.60 -1.91 -20.34
N ARG A 161 26.29 -2.17 -21.46
CA ARG A 161 26.08 -3.40 -22.25
C ARG A 161 26.39 -4.65 -21.44
N ALA A 162 27.48 -4.65 -20.68
CA ALA A 162 27.83 -5.76 -19.79
C ALA A 162 26.74 -6.04 -18.73
N VAL A 163 26.05 -5.01 -18.23
CA VAL A 163 24.89 -5.19 -17.35
C VAL A 163 23.72 -5.86 -18.09
N ALA A 164 23.41 -5.42 -19.31
CA ALA A 164 22.35 -6.02 -20.12
C ALA A 164 22.67 -7.49 -20.48
N ASP A 165 23.93 -7.78 -20.80
CA ASP A 165 24.41 -9.14 -21.08
C ASP A 165 24.32 -10.02 -19.82
N ALA A 166 24.67 -9.49 -18.65
CA ALA A 166 24.52 -10.20 -17.37
C ALA A 166 23.05 -10.53 -17.07
N PHE A 167 22.13 -9.60 -17.31
CA PHE A 167 20.70 -9.86 -17.15
C PHE A 167 20.22 -10.93 -18.13
N THR A 168 20.60 -10.81 -19.41
CA THR A 168 20.21 -11.76 -20.45
C THR A 168 20.77 -13.16 -20.16
N GLY A 169 22.02 -13.26 -19.71
CA GLY A 169 22.64 -14.51 -19.27
C GLY A 169 21.95 -15.15 -18.06
N ALA A 170 21.30 -14.34 -17.21
CA ALA A 170 20.48 -14.80 -16.09
C ALA A 170 19.02 -15.14 -16.48
N GLY A 171 18.69 -15.15 -17.78
CA GLY A 171 17.34 -15.42 -18.26
C GLY A 171 16.37 -14.23 -18.15
N LEU A 172 16.90 -13.02 -17.94
CA LEU A 172 16.15 -11.76 -17.97
C LEU A 172 16.48 -11.04 -19.28
N ALA A 173 15.63 -11.19 -20.30
CA ALA A 173 15.84 -10.53 -21.60
C ALA A 173 16.05 -9.02 -21.39
N CYS A 174 17.26 -8.54 -21.69
CA CYS A 174 17.65 -7.16 -21.41
C CYS A 174 18.41 -6.52 -22.56
N GLU A 175 18.04 -5.28 -22.89
CA GLU A 175 18.68 -4.49 -23.93
C GLU A 175 19.19 -3.15 -23.37
N ALA A 176 20.40 -2.77 -23.76
CA ALA A 176 20.94 -1.44 -23.48
C ALA A 176 20.50 -0.44 -24.57
N SER A 177 19.72 0.58 -24.18
CA SER A 177 19.13 1.56 -25.08
C SER A 177 19.64 2.97 -24.79
N ALA A 178 20.07 3.69 -25.83
CA ALA A 178 20.41 5.12 -25.75
C ALA A 178 19.17 6.01 -25.61
N ARG A 179 17.97 5.44 -25.74
CA ARG A 179 16.68 6.16 -25.74
C ARG A 179 15.80 5.70 -24.58
N ILE A 180 16.40 5.37 -23.44
CA ILE A 180 15.65 4.87 -22.27
C ILE A 180 14.60 5.87 -21.75
N ARG A 181 14.83 7.18 -21.93
CA ARG A 181 13.86 8.22 -21.59
C ARG A 181 12.59 8.15 -22.43
N ASP A 182 12.68 7.78 -23.71
CA ASP A 182 11.51 7.58 -24.58
C ASP A 182 10.61 6.47 -24.01
N LEU A 183 11.23 5.34 -23.67
CA LEU A 183 10.54 4.20 -23.03
C LEU A 183 9.95 4.57 -21.67
N ALA A 184 10.67 5.38 -20.89
CA ALA A 184 10.17 5.86 -19.60
C ALA A 184 8.91 6.71 -19.75
N TRP A 185 8.90 7.64 -20.71
CA TRP A 185 7.74 8.47 -21.02
C TRP A 185 6.56 7.65 -21.54
N ASN A 186 6.77 6.77 -22.52
CA ASN A 186 5.70 5.91 -23.03
C ASN A 186 5.05 5.08 -21.90
N LYS A 187 5.85 4.47 -21.02
CA LYS A 187 5.32 3.73 -19.86
C LYS A 187 4.63 4.64 -18.84
N LEU A 188 5.15 5.86 -18.63
CA LEU A 188 4.57 6.83 -17.70
C LEU A 188 3.15 7.23 -18.14
N LEU A 189 2.94 7.47 -19.43
CA LEU A 189 1.63 7.83 -20.00
C LEU A 189 0.57 6.76 -19.75
N VAL A 190 0.95 5.48 -19.84
CA VAL A 190 0.07 4.34 -19.49
C VAL A 190 -0.25 4.32 -17.99
N ASN A 191 0.69 4.68 -17.12
CA ASN A 191 0.41 4.75 -15.69
C ASN A 191 -0.50 5.94 -15.32
N ILE A 192 -0.29 7.10 -15.96
CA ILE A 192 -1.06 8.33 -15.71
C ILE A 192 -2.53 8.15 -16.11
N SER A 193 -2.80 7.36 -17.16
CA SER A 193 -4.16 7.17 -17.65
C SER A 193 -5.09 6.50 -16.62
N THR A 194 -4.57 5.64 -15.72
CA THR A 194 -5.42 4.89 -14.78
C THR A 194 -5.07 5.04 -13.31
N SER A 195 -3.79 5.25 -12.94
CA SER A 195 -3.34 5.02 -11.56
C SER A 195 -3.92 6.00 -10.54
N GLY A 196 -3.89 7.31 -10.82
CA GLY A 196 -4.50 8.32 -9.96
C GLY A 196 -6.03 8.21 -9.88
N LEU A 197 -6.68 7.90 -11.00
CA LEU A 197 -8.14 7.79 -11.09
C LEU A 197 -8.68 6.56 -10.36
N SER A 198 -8.03 5.40 -10.53
CA SER A 198 -8.35 4.18 -9.77
C SER A 198 -8.13 4.40 -8.26
N ALA A 199 -7.08 5.13 -7.89
CA ALA A 199 -6.79 5.46 -6.49
C ALA A 199 -7.87 6.37 -5.85
N LEU A 200 -8.35 7.37 -6.58
CA LEU A 200 -9.37 8.30 -6.10
C LEU A 200 -10.76 7.67 -6.00
N THR A 201 -11.12 6.85 -6.97
CA THR A 201 -12.47 6.27 -7.08
C THR A 201 -12.61 4.95 -6.31
N GLY A 202 -11.51 4.28 -5.97
CA GLY A 202 -11.54 2.94 -5.38
C GLY A 202 -11.91 1.83 -6.38
N LEU A 203 -12.04 2.16 -7.67
CA LEU A 203 -12.52 1.23 -8.69
C LEU A 203 -11.39 0.37 -9.27
N SER A 204 -11.71 -0.91 -9.51
CA SER A 204 -10.93 -1.78 -10.40
C SER A 204 -11.17 -1.42 -11.86
N TYR A 205 -10.38 -1.97 -12.78
CA TYR A 205 -10.39 -1.57 -14.19
C TYR A 205 -11.75 -1.72 -14.88
N GLY A 206 -12.49 -2.81 -14.68
CA GLY A 206 -13.80 -2.96 -15.34
C GLY A 206 -14.77 -1.82 -15.03
N PRO A 207 -15.10 -1.57 -13.76
CA PRO A 207 -15.94 -0.44 -13.36
C PRO A 207 -15.34 0.92 -13.73
N LEU A 208 -14.01 1.08 -13.63
CA LEU A 208 -13.33 2.33 -13.98
C LEU A 208 -13.53 2.71 -15.46
N TYR A 209 -13.43 1.72 -16.36
CA TYR A 209 -13.60 1.90 -17.81
C TYR A 209 -15.08 2.00 -18.24
N ALA A 210 -16.02 1.76 -17.33
CA ALA A 210 -17.45 1.93 -17.59
C ALA A 210 -17.93 3.37 -17.37
N VAL A 211 -17.08 4.29 -16.91
CA VAL A 211 -17.43 5.68 -16.59
C VAL A 211 -16.81 6.64 -17.63
N PRO A 212 -17.60 7.20 -18.57
CA PRO A 212 -17.08 8.07 -19.63
C PRO A 212 -16.32 9.30 -19.11
N GLU A 213 -16.78 9.90 -18.01
CA GLU A 213 -16.16 11.07 -17.38
C GLU A 213 -14.76 10.75 -16.83
N VAL A 214 -14.53 9.50 -16.41
CA VAL A 214 -13.21 9.03 -15.97
C VAL A 214 -12.28 8.88 -17.17
N GLU A 215 -12.76 8.35 -18.30
CA GLU A 215 -11.97 8.30 -19.53
C GLU A 215 -11.61 9.71 -20.04
N GLU A 216 -12.54 10.67 -19.98
CA GLU A 216 -12.27 12.05 -20.38
C GLU A 216 -11.16 12.67 -19.51
N CYS A 217 -11.23 12.48 -18.19
CA CYS A 217 -10.19 12.93 -17.28
C CYS A 217 -8.85 12.24 -17.54
N ALA A 218 -8.85 10.92 -17.82
CA ALA A 218 -7.66 10.17 -18.18
C ALA A 218 -7.00 10.73 -19.45
N ARG A 219 -7.80 10.97 -20.50
CA ARG A 219 -7.34 11.56 -21.76
C ARG A 219 -6.74 12.94 -21.55
N ALA A 220 -7.36 13.78 -20.72
CA ALA A 220 -6.82 15.10 -20.40
C ALA A 220 -5.47 15.02 -19.66
N ALA A 221 -5.36 14.14 -18.67
CA ALA A 221 -4.10 13.91 -17.95
C ALA A 221 -2.98 13.38 -18.86
N VAL A 222 -3.32 12.47 -19.78
CA VAL A 222 -2.38 11.93 -20.78
C VAL A 222 -1.99 13.00 -21.80
N ALA A 223 -2.91 13.86 -22.23
CA ALA A 223 -2.61 14.94 -23.17
C ALA A 223 -1.56 15.92 -22.60
N GLU A 224 -1.69 16.29 -21.32
CA GLU A 224 -0.66 17.05 -20.60
C GLU A 224 0.68 16.32 -20.59
N GLY A 225 0.68 15.02 -20.26
CA GLY A 225 1.87 14.19 -20.27
C GLY A 225 2.56 14.13 -21.64
N ILE A 226 1.79 13.99 -22.72
CA ILE A 226 2.31 14.00 -24.10
C ILE A 226 2.97 15.33 -24.44
N ALA A 227 2.32 16.46 -24.07
CA ALA A 227 2.88 17.79 -24.32
C ALA A 227 4.21 17.98 -23.59
N VAL A 228 4.26 17.64 -22.31
CA VAL A 228 5.48 17.72 -21.48
C VAL A 228 6.58 16.81 -22.02
N ALA A 229 6.26 15.55 -22.34
CA ALA A 229 7.24 14.59 -22.84
C ALA A 229 7.88 15.03 -24.18
N ARG A 230 7.08 15.59 -25.09
CA ARG A 230 7.57 16.14 -26.36
C ARG A 230 8.50 17.34 -26.14
N ALA A 231 8.14 18.24 -25.22
CA ALA A 231 8.99 19.38 -24.86
C ALA A 231 10.30 18.93 -24.20
N ALA A 232 10.28 17.84 -23.44
CA ALA A 232 11.47 17.18 -22.89
C ALA A 232 12.27 16.37 -23.93
N GLY A 233 11.91 16.42 -25.22
CA GLY A 233 12.64 15.79 -26.33
C GLY A 233 12.41 14.28 -26.49
N ALA A 234 11.39 13.74 -25.83
CA ALA A 234 11.04 12.32 -25.92
C ALA A 234 10.34 11.99 -27.25
N ARG A 235 10.68 10.83 -27.81
CA ARG A 235 9.90 10.21 -28.90
C ARG A 235 8.84 9.33 -28.29
N LEU A 236 7.60 9.58 -28.65
CA LEU A 236 6.45 8.85 -28.13
C LEU A 236 5.87 7.97 -29.22
N ASP A 237 5.39 6.80 -28.82
CA ASP A 237 4.66 5.88 -29.70
C ASP A 237 3.21 6.33 -29.87
N PHE A 238 2.72 7.17 -28.94
CA PHE A 238 1.35 7.63 -28.89
C PHE A 238 1.16 8.95 -29.62
N THR A 239 0.15 8.98 -30.48
CA THR A 239 -0.32 10.18 -31.19
C THR A 239 -1.66 10.68 -30.67
N ASP A 240 -2.43 9.82 -30.00
CA ASP A 240 -3.74 10.12 -29.41
C ASP A 240 -3.72 9.81 -27.89
N PRO A 241 -4.16 10.74 -27.02
CA PRO A 241 -4.26 10.51 -25.56
C PRO A 241 -5.11 9.32 -25.13
N GLY A 242 -6.01 8.82 -25.98
CA GLY A 242 -6.80 7.61 -25.72
C GLY A 242 -6.01 6.31 -25.87
N GLN A 243 -4.89 6.31 -26.60
CA GLN A 243 -4.10 5.09 -26.82
C GLN A 243 -3.49 4.56 -25.51
N PRO A 244 -2.85 5.38 -24.64
CA PRO A 244 -2.39 4.92 -23.32
C PRO A 244 -3.51 4.43 -22.40
N TRP A 245 -4.71 5.01 -22.50
CA TRP A 245 -5.89 4.54 -21.75
C TRP A 245 -6.31 3.15 -22.20
N ALA A 246 -6.48 2.92 -23.51
CA ALA A 246 -6.82 1.60 -24.04
C ALA A 246 -5.74 0.55 -23.73
N MET A 247 -4.47 0.92 -23.91
CA MET A 247 -3.32 0.04 -23.66
C MET A 247 -3.22 -0.38 -22.18
N ALA A 248 -3.58 0.50 -21.24
CA ALA A 248 -3.45 0.19 -19.83
C ALA A 248 -4.31 -1.01 -19.39
N ALA A 249 -5.48 -1.23 -20.00
CA ALA A 249 -6.37 -2.35 -19.69
C ALA A 249 -6.18 -3.59 -20.56
N ASP A 250 -5.35 -3.52 -21.62
CA ASP A 250 -5.20 -4.60 -22.58
C ASP A 250 -4.71 -5.90 -21.92
N GLY A 251 -5.43 -7.00 -22.17
CA GLY A 251 -5.14 -8.32 -21.61
C GLY A 251 -5.32 -8.47 -20.08
N LEU A 252 -5.91 -7.48 -19.39
CA LEU A 252 -6.13 -7.51 -17.95
C LEU A 252 -7.59 -7.81 -17.57
N PRO A 253 -7.85 -8.53 -16.45
CA PRO A 253 -9.21 -8.83 -16.02
C PRO A 253 -9.92 -7.60 -15.45
N SER A 254 -11.26 -7.59 -15.52
CA SER A 254 -12.13 -6.54 -14.96
C SER A 254 -11.84 -6.21 -13.48
N GLY A 255 -11.48 -7.23 -12.68
CA GLY A 255 -11.12 -7.06 -11.27
C GLY A 255 -9.69 -6.54 -11.01
N PHE A 256 -8.90 -6.25 -12.05
CA PHE A 256 -7.53 -5.76 -11.87
C PHE A 256 -7.52 -4.38 -11.20
N LYS A 257 -6.66 -4.21 -10.19
CA LYS A 257 -6.49 -2.94 -9.47
C LYS A 257 -5.12 -2.35 -9.76
N ALA A 258 -5.06 -1.05 -10.05
CA ALA A 258 -3.80 -0.33 -10.20
C ALA A 258 -2.97 -0.40 -8.90
N SER A 259 -1.64 -0.34 -9.02
CA SER A 259 -0.72 -0.44 -7.88
C SER A 259 -0.88 0.70 -6.86
N MET A 260 -1.34 1.88 -7.31
CA MET A 260 -1.65 3.02 -6.45
C MET A 260 -2.86 2.73 -5.55
N LEU A 261 -3.96 2.23 -6.11
CA LEU A 261 -5.13 1.78 -5.36
C LEU A 261 -4.75 0.71 -4.33
N GLN A 262 -4.01 -0.32 -4.74
CA GLN A 262 -3.53 -1.36 -3.82
C GLN A 262 -2.65 -0.83 -2.68
N SER A 263 -1.93 0.29 -2.90
CA SER A 263 -1.11 0.91 -1.85
C SER A 263 -2.01 1.63 -0.82
N LEU A 264 -3.01 2.37 -1.28
CA LEU A 264 -3.97 3.04 -0.41
C LEU A 264 -4.82 2.04 0.39
N GLU A 265 -5.30 0.96 -0.23
CA GLU A 265 -6.06 -0.11 0.45
C GLU A 265 -5.24 -0.79 1.56
N ARG A 266 -3.91 -0.75 1.48
CA ARG A 266 -3.00 -1.31 2.49
C ARG A 266 -2.53 -0.26 3.51
N GLY A 267 -3.10 0.94 3.51
CA GLY A 267 -2.70 2.00 4.43
C GLY A 267 -1.34 2.64 4.11
N ARG A 268 -0.84 2.52 2.87
CA ARG A 268 0.53 2.93 2.51
C ARG A 268 0.55 4.15 1.59
N ARG A 269 1.62 4.94 1.71
CA ARG A 269 1.98 5.99 0.75
C ARG A 269 2.14 5.42 -0.66
N THR A 270 1.81 6.23 -1.65
CA THR A 270 1.81 5.89 -3.06
C THR A 270 3.01 6.47 -3.81
N GLU A 271 3.11 6.16 -5.10
CA GLU A 271 4.14 6.70 -6.00
C GLU A 271 3.62 7.90 -6.81
N ILE A 272 2.57 8.58 -6.34
CA ILE A 272 1.91 9.71 -7.02
C ILE A 272 2.91 10.80 -7.47
N ASP A 273 3.90 11.11 -6.63
CA ASP A 273 4.92 12.13 -6.90
C ASP A 273 5.83 11.75 -8.09
N PHE A 274 5.98 10.46 -8.38
CA PHE A 274 6.87 9.94 -9.43
C PHE A 274 6.11 9.57 -10.70
N ILE A 275 4.77 9.55 -10.65
CA ILE A 275 3.91 9.29 -11.80
C ILE A 275 3.31 10.60 -12.30
N HIS A 276 2.28 11.11 -11.63
CA HIS A 276 1.64 12.38 -12.00
C HIS A 276 2.51 13.58 -11.60
N GLY A 277 3.15 13.51 -10.42
CA GLY A 277 4.05 14.57 -9.97
C GLY A 277 5.29 14.74 -10.85
N ALA A 278 5.70 13.70 -11.57
CA ALA A 278 6.77 13.82 -12.57
C ALA A 278 6.33 14.71 -13.73
N VAL A 279 5.11 14.54 -14.26
CA VAL A 279 4.57 15.41 -15.31
C VAL A 279 4.49 16.85 -14.83
N VAL A 280 4.04 17.08 -13.59
CA VAL A 280 3.97 18.43 -13.01
C VAL A 280 5.36 19.08 -12.93
N ARG A 281 6.38 18.35 -12.45
CA ARG A 281 7.75 18.87 -12.35
C ARG A 281 8.34 19.19 -13.72
N TYR A 282 8.27 18.24 -14.66
CA TYR A 282 8.78 18.44 -16.01
C TYR A 282 7.99 19.50 -16.78
N GLY A 283 6.67 19.62 -16.55
CA GLY A 283 5.85 20.69 -17.12
C GLY A 283 6.31 22.06 -16.68
N ALA A 284 6.58 22.24 -15.38
CA ALA A 284 7.13 23.48 -14.86
C ALA A 284 8.53 23.82 -15.44
N GLN A 285 9.38 22.82 -15.70
CA GLN A 285 10.70 23.03 -16.33
C GLN A 285 10.60 23.50 -17.79
N HIS A 286 9.46 23.26 -18.45
CA HIS A 286 9.21 23.59 -19.86
C HIS A 286 8.10 24.62 -20.07
N ASP A 287 7.65 25.31 -19.01
CA ASP A 287 6.55 26.28 -19.04
C ASP A 287 5.24 25.72 -19.62
N ILE A 288 4.95 24.44 -19.37
CA ILE A 288 3.72 23.76 -19.79
C ILE A 288 2.81 23.55 -18.58
N ALA A 289 1.58 24.04 -18.67
CA ALA A 289 0.58 23.85 -17.65
C ALA A 289 0.10 22.39 -17.59
N THR A 290 0.04 21.83 -16.39
CA THR A 290 -0.42 20.45 -16.13
C THR A 290 -1.50 20.38 -15.04
N PRO A 291 -2.61 21.14 -15.18
CA PRO A 291 -3.63 21.28 -14.13
C PRO A 291 -4.30 19.97 -13.72
N VAL A 292 -4.55 19.05 -14.65
CA VAL A 292 -5.20 17.76 -14.35
C VAL A 292 -4.25 16.89 -13.53
N ASN A 293 -3.00 16.73 -13.98
CA ASN A 293 -2.01 15.97 -13.20
C ASN A 293 -1.76 16.61 -11.82
N ALA A 294 -1.69 17.93 -11.72
CA ALA A 294 -1.54 18.63 -10.45
C ALA A 294 -2.72 18.39 -9.49
N THR A 295 -3.95 18.39 -10.03
CA THR A 295 -5.16 18.10 -9.25
C THR A 295 -5.17 16.65 -8.74
N LEU A 296 -4.82 15.68 -9.60
CA LEU A 296 -4.71 14.27 -9.21
C LEU A 296 -3.65 14.06 -8.13
N VAL A 297 -2.50 14.76 -8.23
CA VAL A 297 -1.47 14.75 -7.18
C VAL A 297 -2.04 15.25 -5.86
N ALA A 298 -2.67 16.44 -5.86
CA ALA A 298 -3.23 17.04 -4.64
C ALA A 298 -4.29 16.15 -3.98
N ALA A 299 -5.19 15.57 -4.76
CA ALA A 299 -6.26 14.73 -4.25
C ALA A 299 -5.73 13.42 -3.63
N VAL A 300 -4.80 12.73 -4.30
CA VAL A 300 -4.18 11.52 -3.75
C VAL A 300 -3.32 11.84 -2.53
N LYS A 301 -2.64 12.99 -2.48
CA LYS A 301 -1.95 13.45 -1.27
C LYS A 301 -2.89 13.67 -0.09
N GLY A 302 -4.08 14.21 -0.33
CA GLY A 302 -5.14 14.31 0.66
C GLY A 302 -5.57 12.94 1.20
N LEU A 303 -5.73 11.94 0.31
CA LEU A 303 -6.02 10.57 0.71
C LEU A 303 -4.90 9.93 1.53
N GLU A 304 -3.63 10.11 1.13
CA GLU A 304 -2.48 9.64 1.90
C GLU A 304 -2.47 10.24 3.32
N HIS A 305 -2.75 11.54 3.45
CA HIS A 305 -2.80 12.22 4.74
C HIS A 305 -3.95 11.72 5.62
N ARG A 306 -5.14 11.54 5.05
CA ARG A 306 -6.31 11.01 5.77
C ARG A 306 -6.01 9.62 6.34
N ILE A 307 -5.52 8.72 5.50
CA ILE A 307 -5.24 7.33 5.88
C ILE A 307 -4.13 7.25 6.94
N THR A 308 -3.07 8.04 6.80
CA THR A 308 -1.99 8.07 7.80
C THR A 308 -2.44 8.68 9.12
N THR A 309 -3.26 9.73 9.10
CA THR A 309 -3.80 10.36 10.33
C THR A 309 -4.74 9.41 11.08
N GLU A 310 -5.63 8.73 10.36
CA GLU A 310 -6.52 7.70 10.91
C GLU A 310 -5.70 6.56 11.57
N ALA A 311 -4.63 6.09 10.91
CA ALA A 311 -3.75 5.06 11.45
C ALA A 311 -2.97 5.52 12.70
N THR A 312 -2.46 6.75 12.70
CA THR A 312 -1.65 7.28 13.81
C THR A 312 -2.49 7.47 15.08
N MET A 313 -3.77 7.85 14.95
CA MET A 313 -4.68 7.94 16.09
C MET A 313 -5.02 6.58 16.71
N ALA A 314 -4.98 5.51 15.91
CA ALA A 314 -5.14 4.15 16.41
C ALA A 314 -3.88 3.61 17.13
N GLU A 315 -2.68 4.12 16.86
CA GLU A 315 -1.42 3.57 17.42
C GLU A 315 -0.95 4.21 18.75
N THR A 316 -1.47 5.38 19.16
CA THR A 316 -0.88 6.15 20.28
C THR A 316 -1.33 5.79 21.70
N ILE A 317 -2.33 4.92 21.89
CA ILE A 317 -2.83 4.56 23.23
C ILE A 317 -2.33 3.15 23.62
N PRO A 318 -1.55 2.97 24.70
CA PRO A 318 -1.06 1.66 25.08
C PRO A 318 -2.19 0.63 25.26
N GLU A 319 -2.04 -0.54 24.66
CA GLU A 319 -2.96 -1.66 24.87
C GLU A 319 -2.48 -2.49 26.06
N LEU A 320 -3.40 -2.80 26.97
CA LEU A 320 -3.10 -3.55 28.18
C LEU A 320 -3.31 -5.06 27.97
N TYR A 321 -2.36 -5.86 28.44
CA TYR A 321 -2.53 -7.30 28.61
C TYR A 321 -3.40 -7.61 29.82
N PHE A 322 -3.89 -8.86 29.92
CA PHE A 322 -4.77 -9.28 31.01
C PHE A 322 -4.23 -8.93 32.39
N ASP A 323 -2.95 -9.15 32.64
CA ASP A 323 -2.24 -8.93 33.90
C ASP A 323 -1.96 -7.45 34.21
N GLU A 324 -2.19 -6.55 33.26
CA GLU A 324 -2.02 -5.10 33.43
C GLU A 324 -3.33 -4.36 33.70
N VAL A 325 -4.48 -5.05 33.56
CA VAL A 325 -5.81 -4.47 33.75
C VAL A 325 -6.29 -4.70 35.18
N GLU A 326 -6.69 -3.64 35.87
CA GLU A 326 -7.33 -3.72 37.19
C GLU A 326 -8.87 -3.80 37.10
N THR A 327 -9.48 -4.49 38.06
CA THR A 327 -10.94 -4.44 38.23
C THR A 327 -11.36 -3.04 38.69
N GLY A 328 -12.43 -2.50 38.12
CA GLY A 328 -12.85 -1.11 38.32
C GLY A 328 -12.21 -0.12 37.34
N ALA A 329 -11.29 -0.55 36.47
CA ALA A 329 -10.76 0.30 35.41
C ALA A 329 -11.88 0.74 34.45
N THR A 330 -11.93 2.03 34.15
CA THR A 330 -12.96 2.65 33.32
C THR A 330 -12.35 3.23 32.05
N GLY A 331 -13.10 3.19 30.95
CA GLY A 331 -12.75 3.87 29.71
C GLY A 331 -13.91 4.64 29.11
N THR A 332 -13.59 5.67 28.33
CA THR A 332 -14.55 6.46 27.56
C THR A 332 -14.09 6.57 26.12
N SER A 333 -14.97 6.27 25.17
CA SER A 333 -14.68 6.38 23.75
C SER A 333 -14.79 7.82 23.23
N PRO A 334 -14.24 8.12 22.04
CA PRO A 334 -14.66 9.24 21.23
C PRO A 334 -16.18 9.20 20.94
N LYS A 335 -16.70 10.34 20.50
CA LYS A 335 -18.10 10.47 20.07
C LYS A 335 -18.24 10.13 18.58
N VAL A 336 -19.39 9.59 18.20
CA VAL A 336 -19.81 9.37 16.81
C VAL A 336 -21.22 9.91 16.63
N THR A 337 -21.49 10.57 15.51
CA THR A 337 -22.85 11.00 15.15
C THR A 337 -23.52 9.90 14.34
N MET A 338 -24.72 9.48 14.76
CA MET A 338 -25.54 8.55 13.99
C MET A 338 -26.06 9.23 12.72
N THR A 339 -25.74 8.70 11.54
CA THR A 339 -26.21 9.25 10.27
C THR A 339 -27.15 8.29 9.55
N SER A 340 -27.93 8.83 8.59
CA SER A 340 -28.78 8.00 7.72
C SER A 340 -27.95 6.98 6.95
N GLU A 341 -26.76 7.36 6.49
CA GLU A 341 -25.85 6.51 5.71
C GLU A 341 -25.35 5.32 6.54
N MET A 342 -25.07 5.51 7.83
CA MET A 342 -24.68 4.40 8.72
C MET A 342 -25.81 3.39 8.87
N ILE A 343 -27.06 3.85 9.04
CA ILE A 343 -28.23 2.99 9.17
C ILE A 343 -28.45 2.20 7.88
N MET A 344 -28.41 2.87 6.73
CA MET A 344 -28.59 2.23 5.42
C MET A 344 -27.45 1.25 5.11
N SER A 345 -26.20 1.63 5.37
CA SER A 345 -25.05 0.75 5.16
C SER A 345 -25.12 -0.51 6.04
N TYR A 346 -25.61 -0.38 7.27
CA TYR A 346 -25.83 -1.52 8.15
C TYR A 346 -26.98 -2.41 7.66
N ALA A 347 -28.07 -1.82 7.16
CA ALA A 347 -29.15 -2.56 6.53
C ALA A 347 -28.65 -3.37 5.33
N ASP A 348 -27.87 -2.75 4.43
CA ASP A 348 -27.30 -3.39 3.25
C ASP A 348 -26.31 -4.51 3.63
N LEU A 349 -25.48 -4.27 4.65
CA LEU A 349 -24.50 -5.25 5.13
C LEU A 349 -25.16 -6.48 5.76
N THR A 350 -26.25 -6.27 6.51
CA THR A 350 -26.89 -7.34 7.29
C THR A 350 -28.09 -7.98 6.60
N GLY A 351 -28.64 -7.33 5.58
CA GLY A 351 -29.90 -7.68 4.95
C GLY A 351 -31.16 -7.29 5.75
N ASP A 352 -31.01 -6.62 6.90
CA ASP A 352 -32.16 -6.15 7.68
C ASP A 352 -32.68 -4.81 7.14
N HIS A 353 -33.60 -4.92 6.18
CA HIS A 353 -34.30 -3.79 5.59
C HIS A 353 -35.66 -3.52 6.24
N THR A 354 -35.84 -3.85 7.52
CA THR A 354 -37.11 -3.57 8.22
C THR A 354 -37.50 -2.08 8.07
N PRO A 355 -38.74 -1.76 7.64
CA PRO A 355 -39.11 -0.40 7.21
C PRO A 355 -38.84 0.71 8.23
N VAL A 356 -38.87 0.42 9.53
CA VAL A 356 -38.58 1.42 10.58
C VAL A 356 -37.17 2.00 10.50
N HIS A 357 -36.23 1.30 9.85
CA HIS A 357 -34.84 1.70 9.66
C HIS A 357 -34.59 2.31 8.27
N THR A 358 -35.33 1.89 7.25
CA THR A 358 -35.01 2.12 5.83
C THR A 358 -36.03 2.96 5.06
N ASP A 359 -37.27 3.03 5.54
CA ASP A 359 -38.37 3.74 4.88
C ASP A 359 -38.80 4.96 5.70
N GLU A 360 -38.62 6.15 5.09
CA GLU A 360 -38.93 7.43 5.73
C GLU A 360 -40.45 7.60 5.99
N GLU A 361 -41.30 7.19 5.06
CA GLU A 361 -42.75 7.36 5.18
C GLU A 361 -43.32 6.46 6.26
N PHE A 362 -42.87 5.20 6.29
CA PHE A 362 -43.21 4.25 7.33
C PHE A 362 -42.74 4.75 8.71
N ALA A 363 -41.48 5.17 8.82
CA ALA A 363 -40.91 5.57 10.09
C ALA A 363 -41.58 6.84 10.66
N ARG A 364 -41.99 7.78 9.79
CA ARG A 364 -42.77 8.98 10.19
C ARG A 364 -44.12 8.63 10.82
N GLN A 365 -44.73 7.51 10.41
CA GLN A 365 -46.00 7.02 10.95
C GLN A 365 -45.83 6.13 12.19
N SER A 366 -44.60 5.69 12.48
CA SER A 366 -44.28 4.89 13.66
C SER A 366 -44.27 5.75 14.94
N SER A 367 -44.20 5.09 16.10
CA SER A 367 -44.04 5.76 17.40
C SER A 367 -42.72 6.54 17.54
N PHE A 368 -41.76 6.36 16.63
CA PHE A 368 -40.48 7.07 16.64
C PHE A 368 -40.52 8.40 15.86
N GLY A 369 -41.47 8.56 14.93
CA GLY A 369 -41.63 9.77 14.11
C GLY A 369 -40.51 10.04 13.08
N GLN A 370 -39.48 9.21 13.04
CA GLN A 370 -38.37 9.24 12.08
C GLN A 370 -37.71 7.85 12.02
N ARG A 371 -36.84 7.63 11.04
CA ARG A 371 -36.00 6.42 10.99
C ARG A 371 -35.04 6.40 12.20
N VAL A 372 -34.91 5.22 12.80
CA VAL A 372 -34.02 4.98 13.95
C VAL A 372 -33.03 3.88 13.59
N ALA A 373 -31.88 3.85 14.25
CA ALA A 373 -30.87 2.82 14.00
C ALA A 373 -31.33 1.43 14.46
N HIS A 374 -30.82 0.38 13.82
CA HIS A 374 -30.96 -1.00 14.31
C HIS A 374 -30.39 -1.13 15.71
N GLY A 375 -31.05 -1.89 16.58
CA GLY A 375 -30.51 -2.19 17.91
C GLY A 375 -29.08 -2.75 17.84
N LEU A 376 -28.87 -3.73 16.95
CA LEU A 376 -27.57 -4.37 16.73
C LEU A 376 -26.51 -3.44 16.12
N LEU A 377 -26.90 -2.39 15.39
CA LEU A 377 -25.97 -1.34 14.97
C LEU A 377 -25.44 -0.59 16.20
N GLY A 378 -26.29 -0.28 17.19
CA GLY A 378 -25.84 0.31 18.45
C GLY A 378 -24.87 -0.59 19.24
N LEU A 379 -25.12 -1.90 19.31
CA LEU A 379 -24.17 -2.86 19.91
C LEU A 379 -22.83 -2.87 19.15
N SER A 380 -22.89 -2.96 17.81
CA SER A 380 -21.70 -2.97 16.95
C SER A 380 -20.88 -1.70 17.10
N LEU A 381 -21.54 -0.53 17.14
CA LEU A 381 -20.92 0.75 17.41
C LEU A 381 -20.29 0.79 18.80
N THR A 382 -20.98 0.27 19.81
CA THR A 382 -20.44 0.23 21.18
C THR A 382 -19.14 -0.55 21.23
N ASP A 383 -19.10 -1.73 20.59
CA ASP A 383 -17.88 -2.54 20.55
C ASP A 383 -16.74 -1.87 19.76
N GLY A 384 -17.04 -1.32 18.60
CA GLY A 384 -16.06 -0.59 17.77
C GLY A 384 -15.57 0.73 18.37
N LEU A 385 -16.37 1.40 19.20
CA LEU A 385 -15.97 2.62 19.90
C LEU A 385 -15.04 2.33 21.08
N LYS A 386 -15.22 1.22 21.80
CA LYS A 386 -14.32 0.82 22.89
C LYS A 386 -12.88 0.63 22.42
N THR A 387 -12.66 0.15 21.20
CA THR A 387 -11.30 -0.04 20.65
C THR A 387 -10.59 1.30 20.34
N GLN A 388 -11.31 2.41 20.43
CA GLN A 388 -10.81 3.77 20.22
C GLN A 388 -10.76 4.57 21.53
N ALA A 389 -11.09 3.95 22.67
CA ALA A 389 -11.12 4.61 23.97
C ALA A 389 -9.72 4.87 24.55
N ASP A 390 -9.70 5.69 25.59
CA ASP A 390 -8.52 5.98 26.42
C ASP A 390 -7.98 4.76 27.18
N LEU A 391 -8.81 3.74 27.41
CA LEU A 391 -8.45 2.44 27.95
C LEU A 391 -8.63 1.36 26.88
N ARG A 392 -7.56 0.64 26.54
CA ARG A 392 -7.61 -0.40 25.51
C ARG A 392 -6.96 -1.70 25.97
N PHE A 393 -7.36 -2.78 25.33
CA PHE A 393 -6.85 -4.12 25.58
C PHE A 393 -6.23 -4.66 24.30
N VAL A 394 -5.18 -5.46 24.45
CA VAL A 394 -4.60 -6.19 23.32
C VAL A 394 -5.66 -7.05 22.62
N PRO A 395 -5.59 -7.25 21.30
CA PRO A 395 -6.58 -8.03 20.56
C PRO A 395 -6.82 -9.42 21.16
N GLY A 396 -8.10 -9.77 21.29
CA GLY A 396 -8.55 -11.00 21.93
C GLY A 396 -9.75 -11.63 21.24
N MET A 397 -10.41 -12.54 21.94
CA MET A 397 -11.62 -13.23 21.48
C MET A 397 -12.84 -12.78 22.27
N SER A 398 -13.85 -12.29 21.58
CA SER A 398 -15.17 -12.04 22.16
C SER A 398 -15.89 -13.36 22.41
N LEU A 399 -16.24 -13.64 23.67
CA LEU A 399 -16.95 -14.85 24.07
C LEU A 399 -18.47 -14.66 24.12
N GLY A 400 -18.94 -13.42 24.05
CA GLY A 400 -20.35 -13.09 23.97
C GLY A 400 -20.71 -11.76 24.65
N TRP A 401 -21.96 -11.35 24.44
CA TRP A 401 -22.56 -10.15 25.02
C TRP A 401 -23.88 -10.51 25.70
N GLU A 402 -24.12 -9.89 26.85
CA GLU A 402 -25.44 -9.77 27.49
C GLU A 402 -25.86 -8.31 27.27
N TRP A 403 -26.92 -8.04 26.50
CA TRP A 403 -27.18 -6.68 25.97
C TRP A 403 -28.66 -6.29 26.01
N ASP A 404 -28.92 -5.05 26.40
CA ASP A 404 -30.25 -4.45 26.53
C ASP A 404 -30.38 -3.17 25.67
N PHE A 405 -31.53 -3.05 24.99
CA PHE A 405 -31.93 -1.84 24.27
C PHE A 405 -32.86 -1.01 25.15
N LYS A 406 -32.43 0.20 25.56
CA LYS A 406 -33.17 1.04 26.52
C LYS A 406 -33.97 2.15 25.84
N LEU A 407 -33.39 2.81 24.84
CA LEU A 407 -34.00 3.90 24.07
C LEU A 407 -33.67 3.76 22.58
N PRO A 408 -34.50 4.32 21.68
CA PRO A 408 -34.16 4.40 20.26
C PRO A 408 -32.94 5.29 20.05
N ILE A 409 -32.19 5.00 18.99
CA ILE A 409 -31.07 5.82 18.53
C ILE A 409 -31.52 6.55 17.27
N ALA A 410 -31.67 7.86 17.36
CA ALA A 410 -32.17 8.68 16.26
C ALA A 410 -31.04 9.14 15.32
N ILE A 411 -31.41 9.49 14.09
CA ILE A 411 -30.49 10.19 13.18
C ILE A 411 -30.11 11.53 13.82
N GLY A 412 -28.82 11.83 13.86
CA GLY A 412 -28.25 13.02 14.48
C GLY A 412 -27.89 12.87 15.97
N ASP A 413 -28.20 11.75 16.63
CA ASP A 413 -27.70 11.51 17.98
C ASP A 413 -26.16 11.42 17.97
N GLU A 414 -25.51 12.14 18.88
CA GLU A 414 -24.08 11.94 19.15
C GLU A 414 -23.93 10.92 20.27
N LEU A 415 -23.24 9.82 19.98
CA LEU A 415 -23.13 8.66 20.84
C LEU A 415 -21.68 8.46 21.27
N PHE A 416 -21.48 8.01 22.50
CA PHE A 416 -20.19 7.53 22.97
C PHE A 416 -20.39 6.35 23.93
N CYS A 417 -19.37 5.49 24.03
CA CYS A 417 -19.35 4.39 24.97
C CYS A 417 -18.60 4.79 26.25
N ARG A 418 -19.18 4.46 27.39
CA ARG A 418 -18.48 4.39 28.67
C ARG A 418 -18.49 2.95 29.14
N PHE A 419 -17.38 2.47 29.67
CA PHE A 419 -17.30 1.09 30.15
C PHE A 419 -16.43 0.95 31.39
N THR A 420 -16.65 -0.14 32.13
CA THR A 420 -15.93 -0.52 33.33
C THR A 420 -15.60 -2.00 33.31
N VAL A 421 -14.38 -2.37 33.72
CA VAL A 421 -14.00 -3.76 33.96
C VAL A 421 -14.63 -4.20 35.29
N GLU A 422 -15.78 -4.87 35.26
CA GLU A 422 -16.50 -5.31 36.45
C GLU A 422 -15.79 -6.43 37.19
N SER A 423 -15.17 -7.34 36.45
CA SER A 423 -14.41 -8.46 36.99
C SER A 423 -13.47 -9.05 35.95
N LYS A 424 -12.44 -9.74 36.44
CA LYS A 424 -11.49 -10.50 35.62
C LYS A 424 -11.25 -11.87 36.25
N ARG A 425 -11.01 -12.88 35.42
CA ARG A 425 -10.59 -14.22 35.88
C ARG A 425 -9.65 -14.87 34.88
N GLU A 426 -8.73 -15.69 35.36
CA GLU A 426 -7.87 -16.48 34.50
C GLU A 426 -8.63 -17.64 33.84
N THR A 427 -8.13 -18.07 32.68
CA THR A 427 -8.61 -19.29 32.03
C THR A 427 -7.89 -20.52 32.58
N SER A 428 -8.53 -21.69 32.48
CA SER A 428 -7.93 -22.95 32.91
C SER A 428 -6.77 -23.43 32.03
N LYS A 429 -6.63 -22.90 30.80
CA LYS A 429 -5.58 -23.31 29.85
C LYS A 429 -4.28 -22.51 29.96
N GLY A 430 -4.20 -21.55 30.89
CA GLY A 430 -3.02 -20.69 31.09
C GLY A 430 -2.78 -19.69 29.96
N GLY A 431 -2.09 -18.59 30.23
CA GLY A 431 -1.71 -17.57 29.24
C GLY A 431 -2.83 -16.65 28.74
N TRP A 432 -4.06 -16.87 29.19
CA TRP A 432 -5.23 -16.06 28.82
C TRP A 432 -6.09 -15.79 30.05
N GLY A 433 -6.75 -14.64 30.05
CA GLY A 433 -7.78 -14.32 31.02
C GLY A 433 -9.01 -13.68 30.37
N ILE A 434 -10.12 -13.70 31.10
CA ILE A 434 -11.42 -13.22 30.66
C ILE A 434 -11.79 -12.00 31.49
N LEU A 435 -12.06 -10.90 30.80
CA LEU A 435 -12.64 -9.68 31.35
C LEU A 435 -14.17 -9.70 31.17
N ARG A 436 -14.90 -9.25 32.17
CA ARG A 436 -16.29 -8.81 32.04
C ARG A 436 -16.31 -7.30 32.01
N ILE A 437 -16.74 -6.74 30.88
CA ILE A 437 -16.69 -5.31 30.62
C ILE A 437 -18.14 -4.80 30.53
N ALA A 438 -18.63 -4.17 31.59
CA ALA A 438 -19.91 -3.46 31.55
C ALA A 438 -19.77 -2.21 30.71
N SER A 439 -20.66 -2.03 29.75
CA SER A 439 -20.61 -0.96 28.75
C SER A 439 -21.97 -0.30 28.63
N GLU A 440 -21.97 1.01 28.53
CA GLU A 440 -23.12 1.86 28.28
C GLU A 440 -22.87 2.65 27.00
N LEU A 441 -23.84 2.65 26.09
CA LEU A 441 -23.90 3.58 24.97
C LEU A 441 -24.75 4.77 25.40
N VAL A 442 -24.16 5.96 25.36
CA VAL A 442 -24.73 7.19 25.93
C VAL A 442 -24.86 8.22 24.82
N ASN A 443 -25.99 8.94 24.80
CA ASN A 443 -26.24 10.00 23.82
C ASN A 443 -25.79 11.39 24.32
N GLN A 444 -25.94 12.42 23.49
CA GLN A 444 -25.60 13.82 23.77
C GLN A 444 -26.35 14.43 24.97
N ARG A 445 -27.48 13.83 25.37
CA ARG A 445 -28.27 14.24 26.53
C ARG A 445 -27.85 13.53 27.82
N GLY A 446 -26.88 12.63 27.76
CA GLY A 446 -26.45 11.81 28.90
C GLY A 446 -27.35 10.61 29.18
N GLU A 447 -28.26 10.26 28.27
CA GLU A 447 -29.16 9.13 28.42
C GLU A 447 -28.49 7.84 27.93
N VAL A 448 -28.63 6.76 28.70
CA VAL A 448 -28.15 5.43 28.31
C VAL A 448 -29.15 4.84 27.30
N VAL A 449 -28.76 4.78 26.03
CA VAL A 449 -29.60 4.24 24.96
C VAL A 449 -29.51 2.73 24.84
N GLN A 450 -28.34 2.17 25.17
CA GLN A 450 -28.11 0.72 25.24
C GLN A 450 -27.10 0.41 26.34
N THR A 451 -27.15 -0.78 26.92
CA THR A 451 -26.21 -1.19 27.97
C THR A 451 -26.06 -2.70 28.01
N GLY A 452 -24.93 -3.18 28.51
CA GLY A 452 -24.72 -4.59 28.72
C GLY A 452 -23.31 -4.97 29.11
N VAL A 453 -22.99 -6.26 29.06
CA VAL A 453 -21.70 -6.80 29.46
C VAL A 453 -21.08 -7.59 28.33
N HIS A 454 -19.84 -7.24 27.97
CA HIS A 454 -19.00 -7.97 27.02
C HIS A 454 -18.03 -8.89 27.75
N LYS A 455 -18.00 -10.17 27.35
CA LYS A 455 -17.02 -11.15 27.84
C LYS A 455 -15.86 -11.22 26.85
N LEU A 456 -14.73 -10.64 27.21
CA LEU A 456 -13.56 -10.53 26.33
C LEU A 456 -12.42 -11.37 26.89
N MET A 457 -11.88 -12.29 26.08
CA MET A 457 -10.71 -13.10 26.44
C MET A 457 -9.46 -12.52 25.80
N ILE A 458 -8.46 -12.14 26.60
CA ILE A 458 -7.21 -11.50 26.15
C ILE A 458 -5.98 -12.25 26.70
N PRO A 459 -4.84 -12.18 25.99
CA PRO A 459 -3.60 -12.81 26.43
C PRO A 459 -3.00 -12.12 27.66
N MET A 460 -2.19 -12.87 28.40
CA MET A 460 -1.30 -12.36 29.44
C MET A 460 0.04 -11.93 28.82
N LYS A 461 0.67 -10.90 29.38
CA LYS A 461 1.95 -10.38 28.92
C LYS A 461 3.07 -11.41 29.08
N SER A 462 3.05 -12.15 30.18
CA SER A 462 4.02 -13.20 30.50
C SER A 462 4.13 -14.30 29.45
N THR A 463 3.12 -14.47 28.61
CA THR A 463 3.08 -15.47 27.52
C THR A 463 3.24 -14.88 26.12
N ALA A 464 3.26 -13.55 25.97
CA ALA A 464 3.45 -12.89 24.67
C ALA A 464 4.93 -12.64 24.33
N ALA A 465 5.83 -12.82 25.30
CA ALA A 465 7.28 -12.68 25.15
C ALA A 465 8.03 -14.01 24.89
N ALA A 466 7.28 -15.09 24.62
CA ALA A 466 7.78 -16.42 24.25
C ALA A 466 7.26 -16.78 22.86
#